data_AF-A0A521UHV0-F1
#
_entry.id   AF-A0A521UHV0-F1
#
_cell.length_a   1.000
_cell.length_b   1.000
_cell.length_c   1.000
_cell.angle_alpha   90.00
_cell.angle_beta   90.00
_cell.angle_gamma   90.00
#
_symmetry.space_group_name_H-M   'P 1'
#
loop_
_entity.id
_entity.type
_entity.pdbx_description
1 polymer ?
#
loop_
_entity_poly.entity_id
_entity_poly.type
_entity_poly.pdbx_seq_one_letter_code
_entity_poly.pdbx_strand_id
1 'polypeptide(L)'
;MQTPWLARFSGRTAGLGLFVAALLSAATIASLRGPKGWPMASIALGLAWALGVWSSRPDRDGAEAPARTALAAVLLLSATTFFAAWHSQPTVTVNDGYGWDGLQYHAIYQFIGTGEFAQRPIFPFHQRLGVPAIASFLPLPERSAFLVLGFAFYASALGLLARFWLVRRSLRADLVVAACGWLCLHWISPLRAGVCYPINIDASTLFFDAAFFAMLWSPRLVRLLPLVALVAALFKESALLTAGLWLASTAILSVVREGPRRDALRRRLPVLLAAVLAALLAKTLAGSLITPRLLVTESSAATLARWIQTRADHPLQLVRLLSTFVNAYGGWLLVPLAALSARPSVAPEARSDDDLDDGHLLLWLCLFVGVTFISGSDLSRFAWQASPVALTLALSTLHRRAPRSALALTLTSLAFVRLFTAVPSPSEGHLMPADDYEGAYSWMMETAHYSLVAAWAAFGVVYWLVAERVLSRPREPRG
;
A
#
# COMPACT_ATOMS: atom_id res chain seq x y z
N MET A 1 18.40 29.35 -30.56
CA MET A 1 19.42 28.48 -29.93
C MET A 1 19.44 28.73 -28.43
N GLN A 2 18.71 27.94 -27.64
CA GLN A 2 18.87 27.98 -26.18
C GLN A 2 20.14 27.19 -25.85
N THR A 3 21.12 27.83 -25.20
CA THR A 3 22.36 27.16 -24.83
C THR A 3 22.06 26.07 -23.80
N PRO A 4 22.71 24.89 -23.88
CA PRO A 4 22.56 23.78 -22.92
C PRO A 4 22.79 24.20 -21.45
N TRP A 5 23.44 25.35 -21.25
CA TRP A 5 23.72 25.95 -19.96
C TRP A 5 22.47 26.52 -19.28
N LEU A 6 21.59 27.21 -20.02
CA LEU A 6 20.35 27.79 -19.47
C LEU A 6 19.35 26.72 -19.00
N ALA A 7 19.23 25.62 -19.73
CA ALA A 7 18.40 24.48 -19.33
C ALA A 7 18.91 23.83 -18.02
N ARG A 8 20.23 23.67 -17.88
CA ARG A 8 20.86 23.14 -16.64
C ARG A 8 20.74 24.10 -15.46
N PHE A 9 20.81 25.40 -15.70
CA PHE A 9 20.65 26.42 -14.65
C PHE A 9 19.21 26.48 -14.13
N SER A 10 18.21 26.33 -15.01
CA SER A 10 16.79 26.33 -14.64
C SER A 10 16.37 25.15 -13.75
N GLY A 11 16.92 23.95 -13.98
CA GLY A 11 16.61 22.77 -13.18
C GLY A 11 17.18 22.83 -11.76
N ARG A 12 18.41 23.35 -11.62
CA ARG A 12 19.08 23.51 -10.31
C ARG A 12 18.45 24.62 -9.47
N THR A 13 18.09 25.74 -10.11
CA THR A 13 17.42 26.86 -9.43
C THR A 13 15.98 26.50 -9.04
N ALA A 14 15.26 25.72 -9.85
CA ALA A 14 13.93 25.20 -9.48
C ALA A 14 14.01 24.20 -8.31
N GLY A 15 15.00 23.31 -8.29
CA GLY A 15 15.24 22.38 -7.18
C GLY A 15 15.59 23.10 -5.88
N LEU A 16 16.46 24.10 -5.96
CA LEU A 16 16.80 24.96 -4.82
C LEU A 16 15.60 25.79 -4.34
N GLY A 17 14.80 26.33 -5.26
CA GLY A 17 13.57 27.07 -4.94
C GLY A 17 12.53 26.20 -4.23
N LEU A 18 12.34 24.95 -4.69
CA LEU A 18 11.47 23.97 -4.03
C LEU A 18 12.02 23.56 -2.65
N PHE A 19 13.33 23.40 -2.51
CA PHE A 19 13.98 23.14 -1.23
C PHE A 19 13.75 24.27 -0.23
N VAL A 20 14.01 25.52 -0.63
CA VAL A 20 13.79 26.70 0.22
C VAL A 20 12.31 26.88 0.55
N ALA A 21 11.40 26.69 -0.41
CA ALA A 21 9.96 26.78 -0.15
C ALA A 21 9.48 25.69 0.83
N ALA A 22 10.00 24.47 0.72
CA ALA A 22 9.69 23.39 1.67
C ALA A 22 10.25 23.67 3.07
N LEU A 23 11.47 24.24 3.17
CA LEU A 23 12.09 24.68 4.43
C LEU A 23 11.31 25.81 5.10
N LEU A 24 10.89 26.81 4.33
CA LEU A 24 10.08 27.93 4.83
C LEU A 24 8.69 27.46 5.25
N SER A 25 8.08 26.53 4.50
CA SER A 25 6.81 25.92 4.87
C SER A 25 6.95 25.08 6.15
N ALA A 26 8.02 24.32 6.28
CA ALA A 26 8.36 23.55 7.49
C ALA A 26 8.50 24.45 8.72
N ALA A 27 9.27 25.53 8.58
CA ALA A 27 9.50 26.51 9.64
C ALA A 27 8.21 27.25 10.02
N THR A 28 7.39 27.61 9.03
CA THR A 28 6.09 28.26 9.25
C THR A 28 5.14 27.34 10.00
N ILE A 29 5.02 26.07 9.59
CA ILE A 29 4.16 25.07 10.26
C ILE A 29 4.65 24.79 11.69
N ALA A 30 5.97 24.72 11.90
CA ALA A 30 6.56 24.57 13.24
C ALA A 30 6.22 25.77 14.14
N SER A 31 6.31 26.99 13.61
CA SER A 31 6.04 28.23 14.36
C SER A 31 4.56 28.38 14.75
N LEU A 32 3.63 27.87 13.93
CA LEU A 32 2.19 28.05 14.14
C LEU A 32 1.56 27.05 15.13
N ARG A 33 2.21 25.92 15.41
CA ARG A 33 1.59 24.83 16.21
C ARG A 33 2.33 24.51 17.52
N GLY A 34 3.33 25.31 17.90
CA GLY A 34 4.11 25.09 19.13
C GLY A 34 4.82 23.72 19.14
N PRO A 35 5.03 23.08 20.32
CA PRO A 35 5.72 21.79 20.43
C PRO A 35 5.11 20.66 19.58
N LYS A 36 3.82 20.78 19.23
CA LYS A 36 3.09 19.81 18.38
C LYS A 36 3.36 19.98 16.87
N GLY A 37 4.07 21.02 16.45
CA GLY A 37 4.41 21.30 15.04
C GLY A 37 5.72 20.67 14.54
N TRP A 38 6.61 20.26 15.45
CA TRP A 38 7.92 19.68 15.15
C TRP A 38 7.90 18.44 14.23
N PRO A 39 6.97 17.48 14.39
CA PRO A 39 6.86 16.32 13.50
C PRO A 39 6.69 16.67 12.02
N MET A 40 5.98 17.79 11.75
CA MET A 40 5.74 18.27 10.38
C MET A 40 6.97 18.94 9.78
N ALA A 41 7.77 19.62 10.61
CA ALA A 41 9.03 20.20 10.18
C ALA A 41 10.03 19.12 9.77
N SER A 42 10.10 18.02 10.53
CA SER A 42 10.96 16.87 10.20
C SER A 42 10.55 16.21 8.88
N ILE A 43 9.26 15.97 8.64
CA ILE A 43 8.75 15.41 7.37
C ILE A 43 9.08 16.33 6.20
N ALA A 44 8.82 17.63 6.34
CA ALA A 44 9.12 18.60 5.30
C ALA A 44 10.62 18.77 5.06
N LEU A 45 11.46 18.70 6.09
CA LEU A 45 12.93 18.68 5.98
C LEU A 45 13.44 17.39 5.31
N GLY A 46 12.85 16.24 5.62
CA GLY A 46 13.18 14.96 4.97
C GLY A 46 12.84 14.96 3.48
N LEU A 47 11.66 15.47 3.12
CA LEU A 47 11.24 15.68 1.72
C LEU A 47 12.14 16.71 1.02
N ALA A 48 12.43 17.83 1.67
CA ALA A 48 13.29 18.87 1.15
C ALA A 48 14.71 18.32 0.90
N TRP A 49 15.31 17.65 1.88
CA TRP A 49 16.64 17.06 1.73
C TRP A 49 16.69 16.01 0.61
N ALA A 50 15.68 15.14 0.53
CA ALA A 50 15.56 14.16 -0.56
C ALA A 50 15.51 14.84 -1.93
N LEU A 51 14.75 15.94 -2.07
CA LEU A 51 14.65 16.73 -3.30
C LEU A 51 15.93 17.54 -3.58
N GLY A 52 16.60 18.03 -2.54
CA GLY A 52 17.83 18.81 -2.61
C GLY A 52 19.02 17.98 -3.08
N VAL A 53 19.28 16.84 -2.41
CA VAL A 53 20.32 15.87 -2.79
C VAL A 53 20.08 15.30 -4.20
N TRP A 54 18.82 15.21 -4.61
CA TRP A 54 18.42 14.79 -5.96
C TRP A 54 18.78 15.83 -7.02
N SER A 55 18.46 17.11 -6.79
CA SER A 55 18.71 18.20 -7.75
C SER A 55 20.19 18.50 -8.00
N SER A 56 21.08 18.06 -7.10
CA SER A 56 22.50 18.40 -7.14
C SER A 56 23.38 17.41 -7.90
N ARG A 57 22.87 16.27 -8.40
CA ARG A 57 23.72 15.27 -9.07
C ARG A 57 23.88 15.50 -10.58
N PRO A 58 25.12 15.51 -11.11
CA PRO A 58 25.35 15.50 -12.54
C PRO A 58 25.00 14.13 -13.15
N ASP A 59 24.37 14.14 -14.33
CA ASP A 59 23.96 12.99 -15.18
C ASP A 59 25.10 12.02 -15.60
N ARG A 60 26.28 12.05 -14.97
CA ARG A 60 27.47 11.33 -15.45
C ARG A 60 27.66 9.92 -14.87
N ASP A 61 27.00 9.60 -13.76
CA ASP A 61 27.09 8.26 -13.18
C ASP A 61 25.89 7.44 -13.65
N GLY A 62 26.14 6.25 -14.21
CA GLY A 62 25.12 5.37 -14.81
C GLY A 62 23.92 5.09 -13.90
N ALA A 63 22.88 4.45 -14.47
CA ALA A 63 21.55 4.25 -13.88
C ALA A 63 21.51 3.72 -12.41
N GLU A 64 22.61 3.16 -11.90
CA GLU A 64 22.73 2.74 -10.50
C GLU A 64 22.80 3.88 -9.47
N ALA A 65 23.48 5.00 -9.77
CA ALA A 65 23.67 6.07 -8.79
C ALA A 65 22.35 6.79 -8.42
N PRO A 66 21.45 7.10 -9.39
CA PRO A 66 20.12 7.61 -9.10
C PRO A 66 19.28 6.63 -8.27
N ALA A 67 19.39 5.33 -8.55
CA ALA A 67 18.63 4.30 -7.83
C ALA A 67 19.02 4.20 -6.35
N ARG A 68 20.31 4.27 -6.03
CA ARG A 68 20.80 4.27 -4.64
C ARG A 68 20.31 5.49 -3.86
N THR A 69 20.31 6.66 -4.48
CA THR A 69 19.81 7.89 -3.84
C THR A 69 18.31 7.86 -3.62
N ALA A 70 17.53 7.39 -4.61
CA ALA A 70 16.09 7.23 -4.42
C ALA A 70 15.78 6.23 -3.31
N LEU A 71 16.50 5.10 -3.24
CA LEU A 71 16.33 4.13 -2.15
C LEU A 71 16.65 4.75 -0.78
N ALA A 72 17.76 5.49 -0.67
CA ALA A 72 18.11 6.20 0.56
C ALA A 72 17.04 7.22 0.95
N ALA A 73 16.51 7.98 -0.02
CA ALA A 73 15.42 8.92 0.20
C ALA A 73 14.15 8.22 0.70
N VAL A 74 13.76 7.08 0.10
CA VAL A 74 12.59 6.30 0.54
C VAL A 74 12.76 5.80 1.97
N LEU A 75 13.93 5.30 2.34
CA LEU A 75 14.21 4.84 3.70
C LEU A 75 14.21 5.99 4.70
N LEU A 76 14.81 7.13 4.35
CA LEU A 76 14.79 8.32 5.20
C LEU A 76 13.37 8.87 5.37
N LEU A 77 12.57 8.91 4.30
CA LEU A 77 11.16 9.30 4.36
C LEU A 77 10.36 8.37 5.26
N SER A 78 10.61 7.06 5.18
CA SER A 78 9.98 6.05 6.05
C SER A 78 10.34 6.30 7.52
N ALA A 79 11.62 6.46 7.83
CA ALA A 79 12.08 6.72 9.19
C ALA A 79 11.52 8.04 9.73
N THR A 80 11.60 9.11 8.94
CA THR A 80 11.10 10.43 9.31
C THR A 80 9.59 10.41 9.58
N THR A 81 8.83 9.75 8.72
CA THR A 81 7.37 9.63 8.89
C THR A 81 7.03 8.81 10.13
N PHE A 82 7.75 7.70 10.37
CA PHE A 82 7.58 6.88 11.55
C PHE A 82 7.85 7.66 12.84
N PHE A 83 9.00 8.33 12.97
CA PHE A 83 9.33 9.09 14.18
C PHE A 83 8.40 10.30 14.36
N ALA A 84 8.02 10.97 13.28
CA ALA A 84 7.01 12.02 13.34
C ALA A 84 5.67 11.49 13.84
N ALA A 85 5.22 10.33 13.34
CA ALA A 85 4.00 9.68 13.81
C ALA A 85 4.13 9.24 15.27
N TRP A 86 5.24 8.60 15.66
CA TRP A 86 5.55 8.18 17.03
C TRP A 86 5.37 9.29 18.05
N HIS A 87 5.81 10.51 17.73
CA HIS A 87 5.71 11.66 18.62
C HIS A 87 4.38 12.42 18.55
N SER A 88 3.55 12.20 17.52
CA SER A 88 2.34 13.00 17.27
C SER A 88 1.03 12.24 17.33
N GLN A 89 1.05 10.93 17.08
CA GLN A 89 -0.16 10.11 17.01
C GLN A 89 -0.54 9.64 18.41
N PRO A 90 -1.78 9.89 18.85
CA PRO A 90 -2.28 9.29 20.08
C PRO A 90 -2.40 7.78 19.91
N THR A 91 -2.18 7.04 21.01
CA THR A 91 -2.52 5.62 21.05
C THR A 91 -4.04 5.50 21.04
N VAL A 92 -4.56 4.45 20.41
CA VAL A 92 -5.95 4.05 20.60
C VAL A 92 -6.25 3.88 22.09
N THR A 93 -7.48 4.16 22.51
CA THR A 93 -7.91 4.01 23.91
C THR A 93 -8.70 2.73 24.15
N VAL A 94 -9.41 2.26 23.13
CA VAL A 94 -10.22 1.02 23.15
C VAL A 94 -9.37 -0.19 23.54
N ASN A 95 -9.93 -1.04 24.42
CA ASN A 95 -9.29 -2.24 24.96
C ASN A 95 -7.91 -1.93 25.56
N ASP A 96 -7.84 -0.97 26.48
CA ASP A 96 -6.61 -0.58 27.18
C ASP A 96 -5.44 -0.19 26.24
N GLY A 97 -5.79 0.32 25.06
CA GLY A 97 -4.83 0.72 24.03
C GLY A 97 -4.29 -0.39 23.14
N TYR A 98 -4.83 -1.60 23.23
CA TYR A 98 -4.58 -2.67 22.27
C TYR A 98 -5.39 -2.49 20.97
N GLY A 99 -6.56 -1.86 21.04
CA GLY A 99 -7.53 -1.83 19.94
C GLY A 99 -8.20 -3.19 19.72
N TRP A 100 -8.98 -3.32 18.64
CA TRP A 100 -9.81 -4.51 18.37
C TRP A 100 -8.97 -5.76 18.06
N ASP A 101 -8.21 -5.72 16.97
CA ASP A 101 -7.36 -6.83 16.54
C ASP A 101 -6.16 -7.05 17.49
N GLY A 102 -5.64 -5.97 18.07
CA GLY A 102 -4.46 -6.01 18.93
C GLY A 102 -4.65 -6.85 20.19
N LEU A 103 -5.86 -6.91 20.74
CA LEU A 103 -6.18 -7.78 21.87
C LEU A 103 -5.96 -9.27 21.52
N GLN A 104 -6.24 -9.66 20.28
CA GLN A 104 -6.05 -11.03 19.82
C GLN A 104 -4.56 -11.35 19.62
N TYR A 105 -3.78 -10.40 19.12
CA TYR A 105 -2.33 -10.56 18.96
C TYR A 105 -1.60 -10.57 20.29
N HIS A 106 -2.04 -9.75 21.25
CA HIS A 106 -1.56 -9.74 22.62
C HIS A 106 -1.74 -11.11 23.29
N ALA A 107 -2.93 -11.69 23.17
CA ALA A 107 -3.21 -13.04 23.65
C ALA A 107 -2.24 -14.11 23.10
N ILE A 108 -1.92 -14.04 21.80
CA ILE A 108 -0.96 -14.96 21.16
C ILE A 108 0.47 -14.69 21.65
N TYR A 109 0.87 -13.42 21.75
CA TYR A 109 2.16 -13.00 22.28
C TYR A 109 2.40 -13.55 23.70
N GLN A 110 1.42 -13.40 24.59
CA GLN A 110 1.51 -13.91 25.96
C GLN A 110 1.58 -15.44 26.01
N PHE A 111 0.78 -16.13 25.20
CA PHE A 111 0.81 -17.59 25.14
C PHE A 111 2.18 -18.12 24.70
N ILE A 112 2.80 -17.50 23.70
CA ILE A 112 4.13 -17.93 23.24
C ILE A 112 5.19 -17.66 24.32
N GLY A 113 5.07 -16.55 25.05
CA GLY A 113 6.02 -16.20 26.12
C GLY A 113 5.86 -16.99 27.42
N THR A 114 4.64 -17.38 27.77
CA THR A 114 4.32 -17.95 29.11
C THR A 114 3.76 -19.36 29.08
N GLY A 115 3.29 -19.84 27.92
CA GLY A 115 2.53 -21.09 27.79
C GLY A 115 1.04 -20.96 28.14
N GLU A 116 0.59 -19.79 28.61
CA GLU A 116 -0.79 -19.56 29.06
C GLU A 116 -1.48 -18.43 28.28
N PHE A 117 -2.79 -18.60 28.04
CA PHE A 117 -3.61 -17.54 27.44
C PHE A 117 -4.26 -16.70 28.55
N ALA A 118 -4.03 -15.39 28.57
CA ALA A 118 -4.90 -14.50 29.34
C ALA A 118 -6.33 -14.49 28.76
N GLN A 119 -6.43 -14.52 27.44
CA GLN A 119 -7.67 -14.75 26.70
C GLN A 119 -7.34 -15.58 25.46
N ARG A 120 -8.18 -16.57 25.12
CA ARG A 120 -7.98 -17.33 23.88
C ARG A 120 -8.35 -16.47 22.66
N PRO A 121 -7.53 -16.47 21.58
CA PRO A 121 -7.86 -15.75 20.37
C PRO A 121 -9.04 -16.39 19.63
N ILE A 122 -9.80 -15.59 18.87
CA ILE A 122 -10.91 -16.05 18.04
C ILE A 122 -10.48 -16.35 16.59
N PHE A 123 -11.37 -16.95 15.78
CA PHE A 123 -11.17 -17.06 14.33
C PHE A 123 -11.29 -15.67 13.66
N PRO A 124 -10.43 -15.30 12.69
CA PRO A 124 -9.28 -16.04 12.14
C PRO A 124 -7.94 -15.75 12.85
N PHE A 125 -7.94 -14.95 13.91
CA PHE A 125 -6.72 -14.43 14.55
C PHE A 125 -5.78 -15.48 15.11
N HIS A 126 -6.31 -16.59 15.65
CA HIS A 126 -5.49 -17.70 16.15
C HIS A 126 -4.52 -18.29 15.09
N GLN A 127 -4.74 -18.03 13.79
CA GLN A 127 -3.88 -18.47 12.70
C GLN A 127 -2.84 -17.42 12.27
N ARG A 128 -2.74 -16.28 12.97
CA ARG A 128 -1.86 -15.14 12.66
C ARG A 128 -0.69 -15.09 13.65
N LEU A 129 0.12 -16.16 13.63
CA LEU A 129 1.20 -16.40 14.61
C LEU A 129 2.48 -15.59 14.35
N GLY A 130 2.72 -15.16 13.12
CA GLY A 130 4.02 -14.65 12.66
C GLY A 130 4.59 -13.49 13.48
N VAL A 131 3.91 -12.33 13.50
CA VAL A 131 4.41 -11.17 14.26
C VAL A 131 4.39 -11.40 15.77
N PRO A 132 3.31 -11.93 16.39
CA PRO A 132 3.30 -12.17 17.83
C PRO A 132 4.44 -13.09 18.29
N ALA A 133 4.74 -14.15 17.53
CA ALA A 133 5.84 -15.06 17.82
C ALA A 133 7.20 -14.36 17.76
N ILE A 134 7.47 -13.57 16.72
CA ILE A 134 8.75 -12.85 16.63
C ILE A 134 8.85 -11.82 17.77
N ALA A 135 7.76 -11.10 18.05
CA ALA A 135 7.72 -10.09 19.10
C ALA A 135 8.02 -10.69 20.48
N SER A 136 7.53 -11.90 20.80
CA SER A 136 7.73 -12.53 22.11
C SER A 136 9.18 -12.95 22.36
N PHE A 137 10.00 -13.09 21.33
CA PHE A 137 11.43 -13.38 21.46
C PHE A 137 12.32 -12.13 21.53
N LEU A 138 11.76 -10.93 21.36
CA LEU A 138 12.54 -9.69 21.47
C LEU A 138 12.63 -9.25 22.95
N PRO A 139 13.82 -8.84 23.43
CA PRO A 139 14.01 -8.33 24.80
C PRO A 139 13.54 -6.87 24.91
N LEU A 140 12.33 -6.59 24.46
CA LEU A 140 11.69 -5.27 24.47
C LEU A 140 10.29 -5.39 25.09
N PRO A 141 9.77 -4.30 25.69
CA PRO A 141 8.36 -4.25 26.04
C PRO A 141 7.50 -4.58 24.81
N GLU A 142 6.43 -5.35 24.99
CA GLU A 142 5.56 -5.86 23.91
C GLU A 142 5.24 -4.80 22.87
N ARG A 143 4.69 -3.66 23.32
CA ARG A 143 4.32 -2.54 22.45
C ARG A 143 5.48 -2.07 21.57
N SER A 144 6.68 -1.93 22.17
CA SER A 144 7.88 -1.52 21.45
C SER A 144 8.35 -2.59 20.47
N ALA A 145 8.25 -3.88 20.83
CA ALA A 145 8.58 -4.99 19.95
C ALA A 145 7.71 -4.98 18.67
N PHE A 146 6.39 -4.86 18.81
CA PHE A 146 5.48 -4.77 17.66
C PHE A 146 5.74 -3.54 16.78
N LEU A 147 5.99 -2.38 17.38
CA LEU A 147 6.26 -1.15 16.63
C LEU A 147 7.58 -1.21 15.85
N VAL A 148 8.64 -1.75 16.46
CA VAL A 148 9.94 -1.96 15.79
C VAL A 148 9.79 -2.94 14.63
N LEU A 149 9.10 -4.05 14.84
CA LEU A 149 8.81 -5.02 13.77
C LEU A 149 7.98 -4.40 12.66
N GLY A 150 6.93 -3.65 13.02
CA GLY A 150 6.07 -2.94 12.07
C GLY A 150 6.86 -1.96 11.20
N PHE A 151 7.73 -1.15 11.81
CA PHE A 151 8.63 -0.25 11.09
C PHE A 151 9.58 -1.02 10.17
N ALA A 152 10.25 -2.06 10.69
CA ALA A 152 11.22 -2.84 9.93
C ALA A 152 10.59 -3.52 8.71
N PHE A 153 9.43 -4.18 8.88
CA PHE A 153 8.70 -4.79 7.77
C PHE A 153 8.26 -3.76 6.74
N TYR A 154 7.68 -2.64 7.19
CA TYR A 154 7.16 -1.64 6.26
C TYR A 154 8.26 -0.91 5.48
N ALA A 155 9.34 -0.50 6.15
CA ALA A 155 10.49 0.10 5.50
C ALA A 155 11.14 -0.87 4.50
N SER A 156 11.21 -2.16 4.84
CA SER A 156 11.68 -3.21 3.93
C SER A 156 10.75 -3.40 2.73
N ALA A 157 9.43 -3.35 2.94
CA ALA A 157 8.44 -3.41 1.86
C ALA A 157 8.62 -2.26 0.87
N LEU A 158 8.75 -1.03 1.37
CA LEU A 158 8.97 0.16 0.54
C LEU A 158 10.32 0.12 -0.16
N GLY A 159 11.39 -0.29 0.52
CA GLY A 159 12.70 -0.45 -0.09
C GLY A 159 12.69 -1.48 -1.22
N LEU A 160 11.98 -2.59 -1.03
CA LEU A 160 11.83 -3.62 -2.05
C LEU A 160 11.01 -3.12 -3.26
N LEU A 161 9.88 -2.46 -3.03
CA LEU A 161 9.06 -1.88 -4.11
C LEU A 161 9.83 -0.81 -4.88
N ALA A 162 10.52 0.11 -4.18
CA ALA A 162 11.34 1.13 -4.80
C ALA A 162 12.44 0.51 -5.66
N ARG A 163 13.17 -0.49 -5.14
CA ARG A 163 14.19 -1.21 -5.90
C ARG A 163 13.58 -1.91 -7.12
N PHE A 164 12.43 -2.56 -6.97
CA PHE A 164 11.73 -3.20 -8.08
C PHE A 164 11.38 -2.16 -9.17
N TRP A 165 10.77 -1.04 -8.80
CA TRP A 165 10.40 0.02 -9.74
C TRP A 165 11.60 0.65 -10.45
N LEU A 166 12.69 0.91 -9.71
CA LEU A 166 13.90 1.53 -10.25
C LEU A 166 14.69 0.57 -11.15
N VAL A 167 14.92 -0.67 -10.70
CA VAL A 167 15.85 -1.60 -11.35
C VAL A 167 15.15 -2.47 -12.37
N ARG A 168 13.97 -3.01 -12.03
CA ARG A 168 13.25 -3.94 -12.92
C ARG A 168 12.35 -3.23 -13.92
N ARG A 169 11.67 -2.17 -13.48
CA ARG A 169 10.74 -1.42 -14.34
C ARG A 169 11.38 -0.16 -14.94
N SER A 170 12.64 0.13 -14.59
CA SER A 170 13.40 1.30 -15.06
C SER A 170 12.62 2.61 -14.93
N LEU A 171 11.77 2.70 -13.90
CA LEU A 171 10.93 3.87 -13.67
C LEU A 171 11.80 5.03 -13.19
N ARG A 172 11.38 6.24 -13.55
CA ARG A 172 12.07 7.43 -13.07
C ARG A 172 12.00 7.49 -11.56
N ALA A 173 13.13 7.79 -10.96
CA ALA A 173 13.29 7.79 -9.52
C ALA A 173 12.49 8.87 -8.79
N ASP A 174 12.24 10.02 -9.41
CA ASP A 174 11.34 11.05 -8.87
C ASP A 174 9.91 10.52 -8.69
N LEU A 175 9.40 9.75 -9.66
CA LEU A 175 8.10 9.08 -9.57
C LEU A 175 8.07 8.04 -8.45
N VAL A 176 9.14 7.25 -8.33
CA VAL A 176 9.28 6.23 -7.28
C VAL A 176 9.27 6.87 -5.89
N VAL A 177 10.07 7.93 -5.69
CA VAL A 177 10.11 8.66 -4.41
C VAL A 177 8.75 9.29 -4.12
N ALA A 178 8.05 9.85 -5.11
CA ALA A 178 6.71 10.40 -4.92
C ALA A 178 5.68 9.34 -4.50
N ALA A 179 5.67 8.16 -5.14
CA ALA A 179 4.77 7.08 -4.77
C ALA A 179 5.11 6.45 -3.40
N CYS A 180 6.39 6.28 -3.07
CA CYS A 180 6.78 5.85 -1.73
C CYS A 180 6.45 6.90 -0.66
N GLY A 181 6.65 8.18 -0.96
CA GLY A 181 6.24 9.29 -0.09
C GLY A 181 4.73 9.28 0.13
N TRP A 182 3.95 9.07 -0.92
CA TRP A 182 2.49 8.85 -0.83
C TRP A 182 2.15 7.71 0.14
N LEU A 183 2.78 6.54 -0.04
CA LEU A 183 2.57 5.38 0.82
C LEU A 183 2.91 5.66 2.29
N CYS A 184 4.03 6.32 2.57
CA CYS A 184 4.44 6.69 3.93
C CYS A 184 3.44 7.65 4.58
N LEU A 185 3.05 8.71 3.86
CA LEU A 185 2.29 9.81 4.43
C LEU A 185 0.81 9.45 4.62
N HIS A 186 0.28 8.49 3.87
CA HIS A 186 -1.14 8.15 3.91
C HIS A 186 -1.59 7.70 5.30
N TRP A 187 -2.79 8.06 5.72
CA TRP A 187 -3.27 7.73 7.07
C TRP A 187 -3.38 6.23 7.35
N ILE A 188 -3.72 5.42 6.33
CA ILE A 188 -3.76 3.94 6.41
C ILE A 188 -2.35 3.33 6.52
N SER A 189 -1.30 4.10 6.20
CA SER A 189 0.07 3.61 6.25
C SER A 189 0.38 2.98 7.61
N PRO A 190 0.95 1.76 7.65
CA PRO A 190 1.47 1.17 8.88
C PRO A 190 2.43 2.07 9.68
N LEU A 191 3.09 3.05 9.05
CA LEU A 191 3.92 4.03 9.78
C LEU A 191 3.10 5.03 10.59
N ARG A 192 1.85 5.30 10.19
CA ARG A 192 0.95 6.25 10.87
C ARG A 192 -0.11 5.49 11.67
N ALA A 193 -0.93 4.70 10.99
CA ALA A 193 -1.96 3.88 11.63
C ALA A 193 -1.36 2.90 12.64
N GLY A 194 -0.18 2.34 12.36
CA GLY A 194 0.47 1.40 13.26
C GLY A 194 1.01 2.03 14.54
N VAL A 195 1.27 3.34 14.59
CA VAL A 195 1.61 4.00 15.87
C VAL A 195 0.37 4.16 16.75
N CYS A 196 -0.76 4.50 16.12
CA CYS A 196 -2.05 4.59 16.81
C CYS A 196 -2.54 3.22 17.29
N TYR A 197 -2.35 2.18 16.47
CA TYR A 197 -2.64 0.77 16.76
C TYR A 197 -1.35 -0.05 16.86
N PRO A 198 -0.59 0.05 17.96
CA PRO A 198 0.76 -0.46 18.04
C PRO A 198 0.88 -1.97 17.90
N ILE A 199 -0.14 -2.72 18.33
CA ILE A 199 -0.17 -4.17 18.22
C ILE A 199 -0.94 -4.55 16.96
N ASN A 200 -0.25 -4.57 15.81
CA ASN A 200 -0.81 -4.96 14.53
C ASN A 200 0.19 -5.76 13.69
N ILE A 201 -0.30 -6.32 12.58
CA ILE A 201 0.48 -7.17 11.67
C ILE A 201 0.51 -6.65 10.22
N ASP A 202 -0.12 -5.50 9.94
CA ASP A 202 -0.41 -5.06 8.57
C ASP A 202 0.86 -4.74 7.78
N ALA A 203 1.89 -4.21 8.45
CA ALA A 203 3.20 -3.96 7.85
C ALA A 203 3.85 -5.24 7.29
N SER A 204 3.78 -6.34 8.06
CA SER A 204 4.35 -7.63 7.65
C SER A 204 3.64 -8.19 6.42
N THR A 205 2.32 -7.99 6.35
CA THR A 205 1.51 -8.39 5.19
C THR A 205 2.00 -7.69 3.93
N LEU A 206 2.13 -6.37 3.98
CA LEU A 206 2.60 -5.60 2.83
C LEU A 206 4.03 -5.98 2.42
N PHE A 207 4.91 -6.29 3.38
CA PHE A 207 6.25 -6.80 3.08
C PHE A 207 6.20 -8.11 2.28
N PHE A 208 5.40 -9.07 2.72
CA PHE A 208 5.27 -10.33 1.99
C PHE A 208 4.56 -10.17 0.65
N ASP A 209 3.55 -9.30 0.53
CA ASP A 209 2.92 -8.99 -0.75
C ASP A 209 3.92 -8.34 -1.72
N ALA A 210 4.75 -7.39 -1.25
CA ALA A 210 5.82 -6.79 -2.04
C ALA A 210 6.90 -7.81 -2.43
N ALA A 211 7.25 -8.75 -1.54
CA ALA A 211 8.16 -9.85 -1.81
C ALA A 211 7.63 -10.80 -2.88
N PHE A 212 6.40 -11.25 -2.70
CA PHE A 212 5.70 -12.09 -3.66
C PHE A 212 5.64 -11.42 -5.03
N PHE A 213 5.24 -10.15 -5.06
CA PHE A 213 5.19 -9.33 -6.26
C PHE A 213 6.57 -9.22 -6.93
N ALA A 214 7.62 -8.83 -6.21
CA ALA A 214 8.96 -8.70 -6.81
C ALA A 214 9.52 -10.03 -7.35
N MET A 215 9.23 -11.16 -6.67
CA MET A 215 9.70 -12.48 -7.08
C MET A 215 9.01 -13.00 -8.36
N LEU A 216 7.76 -12.60 -8.61
CA LEU A 216 7.05 -12.96 -9.85
C LEU A 216 7.74 -12.44 -11.12
N TRP A 217 8.47 -11.34 -11.03
CA TRP A 217 9.24 -10.78 -12.16
C TRP A 217 10.67 -11.34 -12.27
N SER A 218 11.05 -12.28 -11.40
CA SER A 218 12.38 -12.90 -11.43
C SER A 218 12.28 -14.38 -11.79
N PRO A 219 12.75 -14.79 -12.99
CA PRO A 219 12.70 -16.21 -13.40
C PRO A 219 13.40 -17.18 -12.43
N ARG A 220 14.40 -16.68 -11.70
CA ARG A 220 15.13 -17.47 -10.69
C ARG A 220 14.39 -17.53 -9.35
N LEU A 221 13.87 -16.38 -8.89
CA LEU A 221 13.27 -16.29 -7.56
C LEU A 221 11.80 -16.73 -7.53
N VAL A 222 11.11 -16.78 -8.68
CA VAL A 222 9.72 -17.26 -8.75
C VAL A 222 9.57 -18.65 -8.11
N ARG A 223 10.59 -19.51 -8.21
CA ARG A 223 10.60 -20.86 -7.61
C ARG A 223 10.55 -20.85 -6.08
N LEU A 224 10.89 -19.73 -5.43
CA LEU A 224 10.82 -19.55 -3.99
C LEU A 224 9.43 -19.10 -3.50
N LEU A 225 8.50 -18.78 -4.42
CA LEU A 225 7.15 -18.35 -4.05
C LEU A 225 6.42 -19.32 -3.11
N PRO A 226 6.53 -20.66 -3.23
CA PRO A 226 5.89 -21.55 -2.28
C PRO A 226 6.41 -21.41 -0.85
N LEU A 227 7.73 -21.24 -0.69
CA LEU A 227 8.33 -21.00 0.62
C LEU A 227 7.89 -19.65 1.20
N VAL A 228 7.88 -18.59 0.37
CA VAL A 228 7.41 -17.27 0.80
C VAL A 228 5.93 -17.32 1.18
N ALA A 229 5.09 -18.02 0.42
CA ALA A 229 3.66 -18.15 0.70
C ALA A 229 3.39 -18.95 1.99
N LEU A 230 4.16 -20.02 2.24
CA LEU A 230 4.13 -20.78 3.49
C LEU A 230 4.39 -19.84 4.69
N VAL A 231 5.48 -19.07 4.64
CA VAL A 231 5.86 -18.17 5.74
C VAL A 231 4.86 -17.02 5.87
N ALA A 232 4.53 -16.34 4.77
CA ALA A 232 3.62 -15.19 4.75
C ALA A 232 2.23 -15.52 5.30
N ALA A 233 1.73 -16.73 5.02
CA ALA A 233 0.44 -17.19 5.54
C ALA A 233 0.41 -17.29 7.07
N LEU A 234 1.56 -17.48 7.75
CA LEU A 234 1.61 -17.43 9.22
C LEU A 234 1.40 -16.02 9.76
N PHE A 235 1.66 -14.98 8.95
CA PHE A 235 1.44 -13.59 9.34
C PHE A 235 -0.01 -13.20 9.10
N LYS A 236 -0.54 -13.39 7.88
CA LYS A 236 -1.92 -13.04 7.53
C LYS A 236 -2.46 -13.91 6.40
N GLU A 237 -3.75 -14.19 6.41
CA GLU A 237 -4.44 -14.96 5.37
C GLU A 237 -4.49 -14.27 4.01
N SER A 238 -4.25 -12.96 3.94
CA SER A 238 -4.12 -12.23 2.68
C SER A 238 -2.99 -12.77 1.80
N ALA A 239 -1.97 -13.43 2.36
CA ALA A 239 -0.95 -14.11 1.55
C ALA A 239 -1.53 -15.23 0.67
N LEU A 240 -2.50 -15.99 1.20
CA LEU A 240 -3.23 -17.01 0.44
C LEU A 240 -4.07 -16.35 -0.65
N LEU A 241 -4.74 -15.24 -0.33
CA LEU A 241 -5.49 -14.46 -1.30
C LEU A 241 -4.59 -13.96 -2.44
N THR A 242 -3.45 -13.34 -2.12
CA THR A 242 -2.48 -12.84 -3.10
C THR A 242 -2.02 -13.97 -4.03
N ALA A 243 -1.61 -15.12 -3.48
CA ALA A 243 -1.21 -16.28 -4.27
C ALA A 243 -2.34 -16.80 -5.17
N GLY A 244 -3.56 -16.90 -4.64
CA GLY A 244 -4.74 -17.35 -5.38
C GLY A 244 -5.11 -16.43 -6.54
N LEU A 245 -5.06 -15.11 -6.33
CA LEU A 245 -5.32 -14.12 -7.37
C LEU A 245 -4.26 -14.14 -8.48
N TRP A 246 -2.99 -14.35 -8.12
CA TRP A 246 -1.93 -14.53 -9.10
C TRP A 246 -2.11 -15.82 -9.92
N LEU A 247 -2.50 -16.92 -9.27
CA LEU A 247 -2.84 -18.16 -9.95
C LEU A 247 -4.02 -17.95 -10.92
N ALA A 248 -5.11 -17.35 -10.45
CA ALA A 248 -6.33 -17.14 -11.25
C ALA A 248 -6.07 -16.24 -12.47
N SER A 249 -5.45 -15.08 -12.27
CA SER A 249 -5.10 -14.16 -13.37
C SER A 249 -4.16 -14.81 -14.39
N THR A 250 -3.15 -15.57 -13.94
CA THR A 250 -2.23 -16.30 -14.82
C THR A 250 -2.95 -17.39 -15.60
N ALA A 251 -3.86 -18.12 -14.96
CA ALA A 251 -4.64 -19.18 -15.60
C ALA A 251 -5.54 -18.60 -16.70
N ILE A 252 -6.31 -17.55 -16.39
CA ILE A 252 -7.17 -16.85 -17.36
C ILE A 252 -6.34 -16.38 -18.57
N LEU A 253 -5.22 -15.69 -18.33
CA LEU A 253 -4.38 -15.20 -19.43
C LEU A 253 -3.69 -16.33 -20.22
N SER A 254 -3.41 -17.48 -19.60
CA SER A 254 -2.86 -18.65 -20.31
C SER A 254 -3.87 -19.32 -21.26
N VAL A 255 -5.16 -19.02 -21.11
CA VAL A 255 -6.23 -19.44 -22.02
C VAL A 255 -6.44 -18.40 -23.12
N VAL A 256 -6.47 -17.12 -22.76
CA VAL A 256 -6.79 -16.02 -23.69
C VAL A 256 -5.60 -15.62 -24.57
N ARG A 257 -4.35 -15.81 -24.12
CA ARG A 257 -3.16 -15.44 -24.90
C ARG A 257 -2.64 -16.59 -25.74
N GLU A 258 -1.99 -16.23 -26.84
CA GLU A 258 -1.38 -17.16 -27.79
C GLU A 258 0.16 -16.98 -27.85
N GLY A 259 0.83 -17.96 -28.46
CA GLY A 259 2.27 -17.93 -28.72
C GLY A 259 3.16 -18.01 -27.47
N PRO A 260 4.41 -17.50 -27.54
CA PRO A 260 5.42 -17.67 -26.49
C PRO A 260 5.00 -17.17 -25.10
N ARG A 261 4.14 -16.15 -25.05
CA ARG A 261 3.59 -15.60 -23.80
C ARG A 261 2.69 -16.61 -23.08
N ARG A 262 1.90 -17.38 -23.82
CA ARG A 262 1.07 -18.45 -23.27
C ARG A 262 1.94 -19.49 -22.57
N ASP A 263 3.02 -19.91 -23.22
CA ASP A 263 3.93 -20.91 -22.69
C ASP A 263 4.65 -20.41 -21.44
N ALA A 264 5.06 -19.14 -21.43
CA ALA A 264 5.65 -18.52 -20.26
C ALA A 264 4.71 -18.47 -19.05
N LEU A 265 3.43 -18.11 -19.27
CA LEU A 265 2.41 -18.14 -18.22
C LEU A 265 2.16 -19.57 -17.73
N ARG A 266 2.04 -20.55 -18.64
CA ARG A 266 1.85 -21.97 -18.30
C ARG A 266 2.99 -22.52 -17.45
N ARG A 267 4.24 -22.13 -17.72
CA ARG A 267 5.39 -22.53 -16.89
C ARG A 267 5.33 -22.01 -15.45
N ARG A 268 4.56 -20.94 -15.19
CA ARG A 268 4.40 -20.35 -13.85
C ARG A 268 3.26 -20.97 -13.05
N LEU A 269 2.26 -21.57 -13.72
CA LEU A 269 1.09 -22.16 -13.05
C LEU A 269 1.44 -23.20 -11.97
N PRO A 270 2.37 -24.16 -12.19
CA PRO A 270 2.70 -25.14 -11.14
C PRO A 270 3.30 -24.49 -9.89
N VAL A 271 4.12 -23.45 -10.07
CA VAL A 271 4.76 -22.74 -8.96
C VAL A 271 3.74 -21.92 -8.17
N LEU A 272 2.80 -21.26 -8.87
CA LEU A 272 1.70 -20.54 -8.23
C LEU A 272 0.73 -21.47 -7.51
N LEU A 273 0.42 -22.63 -8.09
CA LEU A 273 -0.39 -23.66 -7.44
C LEU A 273 0.31 -24.18 -6.19
N ALA A 274 1.61 -24.48 -6.27
CA ALA A 274 2.40 -24.88 -5.11
C ALA A 274 2.41 -23.79 -4.02
N ALA A 275 2.41 -22.50 -4.40
CA ALA A 275 2.31 -21.40 -3.44
C ALA A 275 0.95 -21.32 -2.74
N VAL A 276 -0.15 -21.55 -3.46
CA VAL A 276 -1.49 -21.65 -2.84
C VAL A 276 -1.55 -22.82 -1.87
N LEU A 277 -1.07 -24.00 -2.28
CA LEU A 277 -1.05 -25.20 -1.43
C LEU A 277 -0.18 -25.02 -0.19
N ALA A 278 0.98 -24.37 -0.33
CA ALA A 278 1.86 -24.07 0.79
C ALA A 278 1.22 -23.08 1.77
N ALA A 279 0.57 -22.03 1.29
CA ALA A 279 -0.17 -21.10 2.15
C ALA A 279 -1.33 -21.78 2.89
N LEU A 280 -2.07 -22.67 2.21
CA LEU A 280 -3.12 -23.49 2.83
C LEU A 280 -2.54 -24.39 3.93
N LEU A 281 -1.43 -25.08 3.64
CA LEU A 281 -0.75 -25.93 4.62
C LEU A 281 -0.35 -25.13 5.86
N ALA A 282 0.26 -23.96 5.70
CA ALA A 282 0.62 -23.09 6.81
C ALA A 282 -0.60 -22.69 7.66
N LYS A 283 -1.73 -22.35 7.02
CA LYS A 283 -2.96 -22.01 7.75
C LYS A 283 -3.55 -23.18 8.50
N THR A 284 -3.56 -24.37 7.89
CA THR A 284 -4.01 -25.59 8.56
C THR A 284 -3.14 -25.92 9.77
N LEU A 285 -1.80 -25.86 9.61
CA LEU A 285 -0.86 -26.10 10.70
C LEU A 285 -1.00 -25.07 11.82
N ALA A 286 -1.05 -23.77 11.48
CA ALA A 286 -1.24 -22.71 12.46
C ALA A 286 -2.57 -22.85 13.22
N GLY A 287 -3.65 -23.20 12.51
CA GLY A 287 -4.95 -23.47 13.11
C GLY A 287 -4.98 -24.67 14.05
N SER A 288 -4.15 -25.70 13.81
CA SER A 288 -4.02 -26.85 14.71
C SER A 288 -3.19 -26.58 15.97
N LEU A 289 -2.34 -25.54 15.96
CA LEU A 289 -1.48 -25.22 17.10
C LEU A 289 -2.22 -24.46 18.20
N ILE A 290 -3.16 -23.59 17.84
CA ILE A 290 -3.94 -22.79 18.80
C ILE A 290 -5.44 -23.06 18.60
N THR A 291 -6.04 -23.75 19.56
CA THR A 291 -7.49 -23.96 19.59
C THR A 291 -8.22 -22.65 19.93
N PRO A 292 -9.10 -22.14 19.07
CA PRO A 292 -9.78 -20.85 19.30
C PRO A 292 -10.72 -20.89 20.52
N ARG A 293 -10.96 -19.72 21.15
CA ARG A 293 -11.85 -19.57 22.33
C ARG A 293 -13.26 -20.06 22.08
N LEU A 294 -13.76 -19.69 20.91
CA LEU A 294 -15.04 -20.12 20.41
C LEU A 294 -14.72 -21.05 19.25
N LEU A 295 -15.20 -22.29 19.33
CA LEU A 295 -15.54 -23.06 18.13
C LEU A 295 -16.71 -22.32 17.46
N VAL A 296 -16.49 -21.08 17.01
CA VAL A 296 -17.49 -20.43 16.17
C VAL A 296 -17.52 -21.32 14.93
N THR A 297 -18.63 -22.03 14.77
CA THR A 297 -18.97 -22.86 13.61
C THR A 297 -19.09 -22.05 12.32
N GLU A 298 -18.79 -20.74 12.36
CA GLU A 298 -18.71 -19.87 11.20
C GLU A 298 -17.42 -20.17 10.45
N SER A 299 -17.54 -21.03 9.44
CA SER A 299 -16.51 -21.23 8.43
C SER A 299 -16.25 -19.93 7.66
N SER A 300 -15.06 -19.77 7.09
CA SER A 300 -14.76 -18.65 6.16
C SER A 300 -15.79 -18.53 5.05
N ALA A 301 -16.37 -19.66 4.62
CA ALA A 301 -17.42 -19.70 3.60
C ALA A 301 -18.75 -19.10 4.10
N ALA A 302 -19.15 -19.36 5.35
CA ALA A 302 -20.33 -18.75 5.95
C ALA A 302 -20.16 -17.23 6.08
N THR A 303 -18.98 -16.78 6.51
CA THR A 303 -18.64 -15.34 6.57
C THR A 303 -18.71 -14.71 5.18
N LEU A 304 -18.14 -15.37 4.16
CA LEU A 304 -18.19 -14.89 2.79
C LEU A 304 -19.62 -14.80 2.26
N ALA A 305 -20.44 -15.84 2.48
CA ALA A 305 -21.84 -15.87 2.08
C ALA A 305 -22.64 -14.74 2.73
N ARG A 306 -22.44 -14.50 4.04
CA ARG A 306 -23.05 -13.38 4.76
C ARG A 306 -22.69 -12.04 4.15
N TRP A 307 -21.42 -11.83 3.80
CA TRP A 307 -21.00 -10.58 3.16
C TRP A 307 -21.56 -10.44 1.75
N ILE A 308 -21.58 -11.50 0.95
CA ILE A 308 -22.23 -11.50 -0.37
C ILE A 308 -23.70 -11.09 -0.24
N GLN A 309 -24.43 -11.72 0.69
CA GLN A 309 -25.82 -11.36 0.97
C GLN A 309 -25.96 -9.90 1.40
N THR A 310 -25.12 -9.44 2.33
CA THR A 310 -25.11 -8.04 2.80
C THR A 310 -24.88 -7.05 1.65
N ARG A 311 -24.01 -7.40 0.68
CA ARG A 311 -23.78 -6.57 -0.50
C ARG A 311 -24.96 -6.59 -1.48
N ALA A 312 -25.63 -7.73 -1.62
CA ALA A 312 -26.82 -7.86 -2.45
C ALA A 312 -27.99 -7.04 -1.89
N ASP A 313 -28.19 -7.07 -0.56
CA ASP A 313 -29.27 -6.37 0.13
C ASP A 313 -29.04 -4.84 0.18
N HIS A 314 -27.79 -4.39 0.02
CA HIS A 314 -27.41 -2.98 0.11
C HIS A 314 -26.57 -2.54 -1.11
N PRO A 315 -27.19 -2.17 -2.25
CA PRO A 315 -26.47 -1.82 -3.47
C PRO A 315 -25.55 -0.59 -3.34
N LEU A 316 -25.83 0.32 -2.38
CA LEU A 316 -24.94 1.45 -2.06
C LEU A 316 -23.57 1.02 -1.55
N GLN A 317 -23.39 -0.25 -1.17
CA GLN A 317 -22.09 -0.81 -0.82
C GLN A 317 -21.12 -0.83 -2.02
N LEU A 318 -21.62 -0.84 -3.27
CA LEU A 318 -20.77 -0.66 -4.45
C LEU A 318 -20.19 0.76 -4.51
N VAL A 319 -20.99 1.78 -4.19
CA VAL A 319 -20.52 3.16 -4.11
C VAL A 319 -19.48 3.32 -2.99
N ARG A 320 -19.69 2.65 -1.85
CA ARG A 320 -18.68 2.58 -0.78
C ARG A 320 -17.39 1.96 -1.27
N LEU A 321 -17.44 0.80 -1.95
CA LEU A 321 -16.25 0.16 -2.53
C LEU A 321 -15.47 1.10 -3.46
N LEU A 322 -16.15 1.75 -4.40
CA LEU A 322 -15.50 2.70 -5.32
C LEU A 322 -14.86 3.86 -4.56
N SER A 323 -15.58 4.41 -3.58
CA SER A 323 -15.09 5.49 -2.73
C SER A 323 -13.91 5.04 -1.86
N THR A 324 -13.89 3.79 -1.41
CA THR A 324 -12.77 3.19 -0.68
C THR A 324 -11.51 3.18 -1.53
N PHE A 325 -11.60 2.73 -2.78
CA PHE A 325 -10.47 2.68 -3.69
C PHE A 325 -9.98 4.09 -4.07
N VAL A 326 -10.91 5.02 -4.28
CA VAL A 326 -10.60 6.45 -4.44
C VAL A 326 -9.95 7.00 -3.16
N ASN A 327 -10.40 6.64 -1.97
CA ASN A 327 -9.79 7.09 -0.73
C ASN A 327 -8.37 6.52 -0.54
N ALA A 328 -8.17 5.24 -0.83
CA ALA A 328 -6.88 4.56 -0.65
C ALA A 328 -5.80 5.09 -1.61
N TYR A 329 -6.15 5.37 -2.87
CA TYR A 329 -5.16 5.72 -3.89
C TYR A 329 -5.24 7.15 -4.37
N GLY A 330 -6.32 7.84 -4.02
CA GLY A 330 -6.68 9.11 -4.60
C GLY A 330 -6.59 9.05 -6.11
N GLY A 331 -5.70 9.90 -6.59
CA GLY A 331 -5.46 10.04 -8.00
C GLY A 331 -4.69 8.96 -8.72
N TRP A 332 -3.85 8.23 -7.99
CA TRP A 332 -2.96 7.25 -8.58
C TRP A 332 -3.73 6.13 -9.27
N LEU A 333 -4.86 5.71 -8.70
CA LEU A 333 -5.73 4.67 -9.26
C LEU A 333 -6.39 5.08 -10.57
N LEU A 334 -6.70 6.37 -10.73
CA LEU A 334 -7.43 6.88 -11.88
C LEU A 334 -6.54 7.05 -13.10
N VAL A 335 -5.22 7.12 -12.93
CA VAL A 335 -4.25 7.19 -14.03
C VAL A 335 -4.34 5.99 -14.99
N PRO A 336 -4.21 4.73 -14.55
CA PRO A 336 -4.30 3.59 -15.46
C PRO A 336 -5.68 3.49 -16.11
N LEU A 337 -6.76 3.80 -15.39
CA LEU A 337 -8.13 3.80 -15.94
C LEU A 337 -8.31 4.88 -17.01
N ALA A 338 -7.88 6.11 -16.73
CA ALA A 338 -7.90 7.20 -17.71
C ALA A 338 -7.04 6.87 -18.93
N ALA A 339 -5.91 6.19 -18.75
CA ALA A 339 -5.06 5.75 -19.85
C ALA A 339 -5.70 4.67 -20.75
N LEU A 340 -6.60 3.84 -20.20
CA LEU A 340 -7.42 2.90 -20.98
C LEU A 340 -8.49 3.64 -21.79
N SER A 341 -9.09 4.69 -21.23
CA SER A 341 -10.11 5.51 -21.92
C SER A 341 -9.52 6.43 -23.01
N ALA A 342 -8.33 6.97 -22.77
CA ALA A 342 -7.62 7.78 -23.74
C ALA A 342 -7.12 6.84 -24.85
N ARG A 343 -7.88 6.83 -25.96
CA ARG A 343 -7.78 6.00 -27.18
C ARG A 343 -6.56 5.08 -27.20
N PRO A 344 -6.73 3.74 -27.34
CA PRO A 344 -5.60 2.83 -27.44
C PRO A 344 -4.71 3.34 -28.57
N SER A 345 -3.53 3.85 -28.22
CA SER A 345 -2.56 4.21 -29.22
C SER A 345 -2.22 2.90 -29.91
N VAL A 346 -2.75 2.73 -31.12
CA VAL A 346 -2.65 1.51 -31.95
C VAL A 346 -1.19 1.23 -32.32
N ALA A 347 -0.25 2.14 -32.02
CA ALA A 347 1.16 1.86 -32.10
C ALA A 347 1.54 0.79 -31.06
N PRO A 348 1.91 -0.43 -31.48
CA PRO A 348 2.53 -1.40 -30.60
C PRO A 348 3.93 -0.88 -30.31
N GLU A 349 4.05 0.09 -29.40
CA GLU A 349 5.35 0.48 -28.84
C GLU A 349 5.99 -0.81 -28.35
N ALA A 350 7.16 -1.12 -28.94
CA ALA A 350 7.91 -2.36 -28.82
C ALA A 350 7.54 -3.14 -27.55
N ARG A 351 6.76 -4.21 -27.75
CA ARG A 351 6.32 -5.13 -26.70
C ARG A 351 7.52 -5.47 -25.82
N SER A 352 7.49 -5.04 -24.56
CA SER A 352 8.47 -5.53 -23.59
C SER A 352 8.40 -7.05 -23.53
N ASP A 353 9.54 -7.72 -23.58
CA ASP A 353 9.67 -9.17 -23.41
C ASP A 353 9.28 -9.66 -22.00
N ASP A 354 8.84 -8.77 -21.12
CA ASP A 354 8.28 -9.12 -19.82
C ASP A 354 6.97 -9.93 -19.99
N ASP A 355 6.99 -11.17 -19.52
CA ASP A 355 5.82 -12.07 -19.53
C ASP A 355 4.61 -11.51 -18.74
N LEU A 356 4.88 -10.65 -17.75
CA LEU A 356 3.89 -10.00 -16.89
C LEU A 356 3.76 -8.52 -17.30
N ASP A 357 2.91 -8.28 -18.28
CA ASP A 357 2.61 -6.93 -18.77
C ASP A 357 1.52 -6.24 -17.94
N ASP A 358 1.25 -4.99 -18.29
CA ASP A 358 0.25 -4.16 -17.61
C ASP A 358 -1.17 -4.75 -17.71
N GLY A 359 -1.45 -5.58 -18.73
CA GLY A 359 -2.73 -6.31 -18.84
C GLY A 359 -2.89 -7.38 -17.76
N HIS A 360 -1.80 -8.04 -17.35
CA HIS A 360 -1.82 -8.97 -16.22
C HIS A 360 -2.06 -8.24 -14.91
N LEU A 361 -1.32 -7.15 -14.67
CA LEU A 361 -1.51 -6.31 -13.49
C LEU A 361 -2.96 -5.80 -13.39
N LEU A 362 -3.54 -5.36 -14.51
CA LEU A 362 -4.92 -4.87 -14.56
C LEU A 362 -5.93 -5.98 -14.24
N LEU A 363 -5.77 -7.16 -14.86
CA LEU A 363 -6.65 -8.30 -14.56
C LEU A 363 -6.56 -8.70 -13.08
N TRP A 364 -5.35 -8.78 -12.53
CA TRP A 364 -5.16 -9.05 -11.11
C TRP A 364 -5.87 -8.01 -10.24
N LEU A 365 -5.74 -6.72 -10.56
CA LEU A 365 -6.38 -5.64 -9.82
C LEU A 365 -7.91 -5.72 -9.91
N CYS A 366 -8.47 -6.04 -11.08
CA CYS A 366 -9.92 -6.25 -11.24
C CYS A 366 -10.42 -7.42 -10.39
N LEU A 367 -9.70 -8.55 -10.38
CA LEU A 367 -10.05 -9.69 -9.51
C LEU A 367 -9.93 -9.31 -8.04
N PHE A 368 -8.89 -8.55 -7.66
CA PHE A 368 -8.71 -8.07 -6.29
C PHE A 368 -9.84 -7.14 -5.84
N VAL A 369 -10.29 -6.22 -6.70
CA VAL A 369 -11.46 -5.35 -6.43
C VAL A 369 -12.72 -6.21 -6.21
N GLY A 370 -12.92 -7.23 -7.05
CA GLY A 370 -14.02 -8.19 -6.90
C GLY A 370 -13.99 -8.94 -5.57
N VAL A 371 -12.81 -9.42 -5.16
CA VAL A 371 -12.65 -10.05 -3.84
C VAL A 371 -12.84 -9.03 -2.71
N THR A 372 -12.33 -7.80 -2.86
CA THR A 372 -12.48 -6.75 -1.85
C THR A 372 -13.95 -6.45 -1.57
N PHE A 373 -14.81 -6.48 -2.60
CA PHE A 373 -16.24 -6.29 -2.44
C PHE A 373 -16.89 -7.30 -1.49
N ILE A 374 -16.38 -8.54 -1.49
CA ILE A 374 -16.90 -9.64 -0.68
C ILE A 374 -16.07 -9.89 0.60
N SER A 375 -14.97 -9.17 0.83
CA SER A 375 -13.98 -9.45 1.90
C SER A 375 -14.26 -8.78 3.24
N GLY A 376 -15.51 -8.45 3.53
CA GLY A 376 -15.93 -8.00 4.86
C GLY A 376 -15.90 -6.50 5.13
N SER A 377 -15.79 -6.13 6.40
CA SER A 377 -15.90 -4.74 6.87
C SER A 377 -14.65 -3.90 6.61
N ASP A 378 -13.46 -4.50 6.50
CA ASP A 378 -12.17 -3.77 6.42
C ASP A 378 -11.81 -3.29 5.00
N LEU A 379 -12.77 -2.76 4.26
CA LEU A 379 -12.60 -2.40 2.84
C LEU A 379 -11.40 -1.48 2.61
N SER A 380 -11.20 -0.45 3.44
CA SER A 380 -10.12 0.53 3.26
C SER A 380 -8.73 -0.10 3.37
N ARG A 381 -8.56 -1.01 4.33
CA ARG A 381 -7.29 -1.75 4.51
C ARG A 381 -7.05 -2.73 3.38
N PHE A 382 -8.09 -3.45 2.92
CA PHE A 382 -7.98 -4.35 1.77
C PHE A 382 -7.65 -3.58 0.49
N ALA A 383 -8.37 -2.49 0.21
CA ALA A 383 -8.09 -1.63 -0.93
C ALA A 383 -6.63 -1.19 -0.91
N TRP A 384 -6.11 -0.72 0.22
CA TRP A 384 -4.70 -0.31 0.38
C TRP A 384 -3.69 -1.45 0.17
N GLN A 385 -4.00 -2.70 0.52
CA GLN A 385 -3.09 -3.84 0.32
C GLN A 385 -2.77 -4.10 -1.16
N ALA A 386 -3.62 -3.69 -2.11
CA ALA A 386 -3.32 -3.77 -3.54
C ALA A 386 -2.23 -2.79 -4.02
N SER A 387 -1.64 -1.97 -3.13
CA SER A 387 -0.67 -0.92 -3.46
C SER A 387 0.49 -1.38 -4.34
N PRO A 388 1.13 -2.55 -4.10
CA PRO A 388 2.20 -3.05 -4.97
C PRO A 388 1.78 -3.12 -6.44
N VAL A 389 0.56 -3.56 -6.73
CA VAL A 389 0.04 -3.72 -8.10
C VAL A 389 -0.52 -2.41 -8.64
N ALA A 390 -1.40 -1.75 -7.87
CA ALA A 390 -2.07 -0.53 -8.28
C ALA A 390 -1.07 0.61 -8.58
N LEU A 391 -0.08 0.82 -7.71
CA LEU A 391 0.93 1.85 -7.93
C LEU A 391 1.93 1.47 -9.03
N THR A 392 2.23 0.19 -9.24
CA THR A 392 3.05 -0.21 -10.39
C THR A 392 2.37 0.18 -11.70
N LEU A 393 1.07 -0.11 -11.84
CA LEU A 393 0.28 0.30 -13.01
C LEU A 393 0.27 1.82 -13.21
N ALA A 394 0.02 2.56 -12.13
CA ALA A 394 -0.01 4.02 -12.16
C ALA A 394 1.33 4.61 -12.56
N LEU A 395 2.42 4.18 -11.91
CA LEU A 395 3.78 4.66 -12.17
C LEU A 395 4.24 4.31 -13.58
N SER A 396 4.02 3.08 -14.05
CA SER A 396 4.34 2.68 -15.43
C SER A 396 3.59 3.53 -16.45
N THR A 397 2.33 3.87 -16.18
CA THR A 397 1.52 4.73 -17.04
C THR A 397 2.03 6.17 -17.06
N LEU A 398 2.30 6.76 -15.89
CA LEU A 398 2.84 8.13 -15.79
C LEU A 398 4.21 8.26 -16.42
N HIS A 399 5.09 7.28 -16.16
CA HIS A 399 6.42 7.25 -16.71
C HIS A 399 6.40 7.35 -18.24
N ARG A 400 5.50 6.60 -18.90
CA ARG A 400 5.36 6.61 -20.36
C ARG A 400 4.64 7.85 -20.88
N ARG A 401 3.53 8.26 -20.28
CA ARG A 401 2.63 9.26 -20.89
C ARG A 401 2.86 10.70 -20.40
N ALA A 402 3.03 10.90 -19.09
CA ALA A 402 3.00 12.23 -18.50
C ALA A 402 3.84 12.33 -17.21
N PRO A 403 5.17 12.16 -17.27
CA PRO A 403 5.99 12.06 -16.06
C PRO A 403 6.00 13.36 -15.26
N ARG A 404 5.86 14.53 -15.91
CA ARG A 404 5.75 15.83 -15.23
C ARG A 404 4.45 16.00 -14.45
N SER A 405 3.41 15.27 -14.84
CA SER A 405 2.10 15.39 -14.20
C SER A 405 1.97 14.59 -12.92
N ALA A 406 2.94 13.69 -12.62
CA ALA A 406 2.94 12.94 -11.37
C ALA A 406 2.97 13.85 -10.13
N LEU A 407 3.68 14.98 -10.19
CA LEU A 407 3.68 15.95 -9.09
C LEU A 407 2.29 16.54 -8.90
N ALA A 408 1.65 17.01 -9.98
CA ALA A 408 0.29 17.55 -9.91
C ALA A 408 -0.68 16.51 -9.35
N LEU A 409 -0.55 15.25 -9.79
CA LEU A 409 -1.37 14.14 -9.32
C LEU A 409 -1.15 13.81 -7.83
N THR A 410 0.10 13.85 -7.38
CA THR A 410 0.47 13.66 -5.97
C THR A 410 -0.08 14.78 -5.09
N LEU A 411 0.01 16.03 -5.58
CA LEU A 411 -0.46 17.20 -4.85
C LEU A 411 -1.99 17.19 -4.72
N THR A 412 -2.70 16.88 -5.80
CA THR A 412 -4.17 16.77 -5.76
C THR A 412 -4.64 15.59 -4.94
N SER A 413 -3.79 14.57 -4.75
CA SER A 413 -4.11 13.46 -3.88
C SER A 413 -3.81 13.75 -2.39
N LEU A 414 -3.09 14.82 -2.02
CA LEU A 414 -2.77 15.12 -0.62
C LEU A 414 -4.00 15.20 0.32
N ALA A 415 -5.17 15.55 -0.21
CA ALA A 415 -6.42 15.54 0.56
C ALA A 415 -6.76 14.15 1.14
N PHE A 416 -6.50 13.07 0.39
CA PHE A 416 -6.80 11.70 0.85
C PHE A 416 -5.82 11.21 1.92
N VAL A 417 -4.60 11.74 1.91
CA VAL A 417 -3.52 11.38 2.85
C VAL A 417 -3.88 11.73 4.29
N ARG A 418 -4.72 12.76 4.50
CA ARG A 418 -5.04 13.32 5.82
C ARG A 418 -3.77 13.63 6.60
N LEU A 419 -2.81 14.31 5.94
CA LEU A 419 -1.45 14.51 6.42
C LEU A 419 -1.41 15.28 7.76
N PHE A 420 -2.26 16.30 7.91
CA PHE A 420 -2.18 17.24 9.03
C PHE A 420 -3.08 16.92 10.21
N THR A 421 -3.75 15.77 10.17
CA THR A 421 -4.70 15.31 11.20
C THR A 421 -4.18 14.02 11.84
N ALA A 422 -4.29 13.90 13.15
CA ALA A 422 -4.05 12.65 13.84
C ALA A 422 -5.09 11.61 13.41
N VAL A 423 -4.69 10.35 13.31
CA VAL A 423 -5.63 9.24 13.14
C VAL A 423 -6.52 9.23 14.39
N PRO A 424 -7.83 9.48 14.26
CA PRO A 424 -8.73 9.48 15.41
C PRO A 424 -8.77 8.08 16.04
N SER A 425 -8.80 8.05 17.37
CA SER A 425 -9.18 6.82 18.08
C SER A 425 -10.67 6.57 17.84
N PRO A 426 -11.10 5.32 17.58
CA PRO A 426 -12.48 4.97 17.84
C PRO A 426 -12.78 5.26 19.31
N SER A 427 -13.96 5.80 19.58
CA SER A 427 -14.50 6.01 20.92
C SER A 427 -15.34 4.80 21.32
N GLU A 428 -15.20 4.37 22.58
CA GLU A 428 -16.10 3.39 23.17
C GLU A 428 -17.53 3.94 23.15
N GLY A 429 -18.47 3.23 22.52
CA GLY A 429 -19.88 3.63 22.44
C GLY A 429 -20.37 4.05 21.05
N HIS A 430 -19.50 4.36 20.09
CA HIS A 430 -19.92 4.53 18.69
C HIS A 430 -20.04 3.16 17.99
N LEU A 431 -21.00 2.36 18.46
CA LEU A 431 -21.31 1.03 17.92
C LEU A 431 -22.02 1.09 16.56
N MET A 432 -22.54 2.26 16.19
CA MET A 432 -23.22 2.50 14.91
C MET A 432 -22.33 3.38 14.02
N PRO A 433 -21.56 2.80 13.09
CA PRO A 433 -20.67 3.54 12.20
C PRO A 433 -21.36 4.60 11.32
N ALA A 434 -22.69 4.52 11.15
CA ALA A 434 -23.43 5.31 10.19
C ALA A 434 -23.52 6.82 10.50
N ASP A 435 -23.41 7.24 11.77
CA ASP A 435 -23.65 8.64 12.17
C ASP A 435 -22.37 9.42 12.55
N ASP A 436 -21.20 8.81 12.38
CA ASP A 436 -19.93 9.43 12.76
C ASP A 436 -19.34 10.25 11.59
N TYR A 437 -19.42 11.57 11.72
CA TYR A 437 -18.89 12.53 10.74
C TYR A 437 -17.44 12.96 11.03
N GLU A 438 -16.95 12.77 12.25
CA GLU A 438 -15.69 13.38 12.72
C GLU A 438 -14.69 12.38 13.31
N GLY A 439 -15.14 11.21 13.76
CA GLY A 439 -14.34 10.16 14.36
C GLY A 439 -13.72 9.18 13.36
N ALA A 440 -13.18 8.08 13.87
CA ALA A 440 -12.43 7.10 13.07
C ALA A 440 -13.22 6.45 11.95
N TYR A 441 -14.54 6.34 12.13
CA TYR A 441 -15.41 5.76 11.11
C TYR A 441 -15.60 6.70 9.92
N SER A 442 -15.49 8.02 10.11
CA SER A 442 -15.49 9.00 9.00
C SER A 442 -14.25 8.89 8.08
N TRP A 443 -13.21 8.18 8.52
CA TRP A 443 -11.99 7.94 7.74
C TRP A 443 -12.09 6.68 6.88
N MET A 444 -12.89 5.70 7.30
CA MET A 444 -13.05 4.40 6.67
C MET A 444 -14.34 4.36 5.84
N MET A 445 -14.25 4.27 4.52
CA MET A 445 -15.44 4.39 3.64
C MET A 445 -16.47 3.26 3.82
N GLU A 446 -16.05 2.11 4.33
CA GLU A 446 -16.90 1.01 4.79
C GLU A 446 -17.88 1.41 5.89
N THR A 447 -17.54 2.40 6.70
CA THR A 447 -18.27 2.79 7.90
C THR A 447 -18.77 4.22 7.85
N ALA A 448 -18.08 5.12 7.15
CA ALA A 448 -18.42 6.54 7.02
C ALA A 448 -19.89 6.80 6.63
N HIS A 449 -20.43 7.95 7.07
CA HIS A 449 -21.74 8.42 6.65
C HIS A 449 -21.83 8.57 5.13
N TYR A 450 -23.00 8.28 4.54
CA TYR A 450 -23.20 8.24 3.09
C TYR A 450 -22.87 9.56 2.37
N SER A 451 -23.06 10.71 3.02
CA SER A 451 -22.67 12.01 2.45
C SER A 451 -21.16 12.14 2.27
N LEU A 452 -20.35 11.59 3.18
CA LEU A 452 -18.90 11.55 3.02
C LEU A 452 -18.50 10.61 1.90
N VAL A 453 -19.12 9.43 1.84
CA VAL A 453 -18.93 8.47 0.73
C VAL A 453 -19.24 9.14 -0.61
N ALA A 454 -20.38 9.82 -0.73
CA ALA A 454 -20.77 10.53 -1.94
C ALA A 454 -19.79 11.68 -2.28
N ALA A 455 -19.33 12.44 -1.30
CA ALA A 455 -18.34 13.49 -1.49
C ALA A 455 -17.00 12.93 -2.03
N TRP A 456 -16.54 11.79 -1.48
CA TRP A 456 -15.34 11.12 -1.97
C TRP A 456 -15.50 10.54 -3.37
N ALA A 457 -16.67 9.96 -3.68
CA ALA A 457 -16.99 9.51 -5.03
C ALA A 457 -16.97 10.68 -6.03
N ALA A 458 -17.63 11.80 -5.71
CA ALA A 458 -17.64 13.00 -6.54
C ALA A 458 -16.24 13.56 -6.76
N PHE A 459 -15.42 13.62 -5.71
CA PHE A 459 -14.03 14.04 -5.80
C PHE A 459 -13.20 13.10 -6.68
N GLY A 460 -13.46 11.79 -6.62
CA GLY A 460 -12.88 10.80 -7.54
C GLY A 460 -13.24 11.06 -9.01
N VAL A 461 -14.49 11.43 -9.32
CA VAL A 461 -14.91 11.80 -10.67
C VAL A 461 -14.18 13.04 -11.16
N VAL A 462 -14.12 14.11 -10.35
CA VAL A 462 -13.38 15.34 -10.70
C VAL A 462 -11.93 15.01 -11.01
N TYR A 463 -11.33 14.16 -10.18
CA TYR A 463 -9.94 13.74 -10.38
C TYR A 463 -9.75 12.97 -11.68
N TRP A 464 -10.66 12.04 -12.02
CA TRP A 464 -10.59 11.29 -13.26
C TRP A 464 -10.60 12.25 -14.46
N LEU A 465 -11.50 13.24 -14.48
CA LEU A 465 -11.55 14.24 -15.55
C LEU A 465 -10.23 15.03 -15.68
N VAL A 466 -9.59 15.38 -14.55
CA VAL A 466 -8.27 16.01 -14.55
C VAL A 466 -7.20 15.08 -15.10
N ALA A 467 -7.16 13.82 -14.66
CA ALA A 467 -6.21 12.82 -15.12
C ALA A 467 -6.36 12.54 -16.62
N GLU A 468 -7.59 12.42 -17.11
CA GLU A 468 -7.90 12.24 -18.53
C GLU A 468 -7.40 13.43 -19.36
N ARG A 469 -7.70 14.66 -18.94
CA ARG A 469 -7.24 15.88 -19.62
C ARG A 469 -5.71 16.02 -19.63
N VAL A 470 -5.06 15.55 -18.56
CA VAL A 470 -3.60 15.53 -18.46
C VAL A 470 -2.99 14.50 -19.40
N LEU A 471 -3.59 13.31 -19.49
CA LEU A 471 -3.09 12.19 -20.27
C LEU A 471 -3.44 12.27 -21.76
N SER A 472 -4.47 13.04 -22.13
CA SER A 472 -4.91 13.23 -23.51
C SER A 472 -4.11 14.30 -24.28
N ARG A 473 -3.24 15.07 -23.62
CA ARG A 473 -2.39 16.04 -24.30
C ARG A 473 -1.45 15.31 -25.28
N PRO A 474 -1.45 15.68 -26.57
CA PRO A 474 -0.56 15.06 -27.54
C PRO A 474 0.89 15.22 -27.07
N ARG A 475 1.71 14.17 -27.23
CA ARG A 475 3.14 14.28 -26.99
C ARG A 475 3.68 15.36 -27.94
N GLU A 476 4.21 16.44 -27.38
CA GLU A 476 5.01 17.37 -28.16
C GLU A 476 6.13 16.57 -28.83
N PRO A 477 6.31 16.68 -30.15
CA PRO A 477 7.40 15.99 -30.83
C PRO A 477 8.71 16.42 -30.17
N ARG A 478 9.50 15.43 -29.72
CA ARG A 478 10.86 15.70 -29.22
C ARG A 478 11.68 16.12 -30.43
N GLY A 479 11.87 17.44 -30.56
CA GLY A 479 12.80 18.05 -31.52
C GLY A 479 14.25 17.82 -31.15
#